data_AF-A0A388QLN0-F1
#
_entry.id   AF-A0A388QLN0-F1
#
_cell.length_a   1.000
_cell.length_b   1.000
_cell.length_c   1.000
_cell.angle_alpha   90.00
_cell.angle_beta   90.00
_cell.angle_gamma   90.00
#
_symmetry.space_group_name_H-M   'P 1'
#
loop_
_entity.id
_entity.type
_entity.pdbx_description
1 polymer ?
#
loop_
_entity_poly.entity_id
_entity_poly.type
_entity_poly.pdbx_seq_one_letter_code
_entity_poly.pdbx_strand_id
1 'polypeptide(L)' 'MNICEERHTPKYKVTYKGVKGRNYNPEWLVCSTCLSGKTCFGDKEQILSIISLMENEVISR' A
#
# COMPACT_ATOMS: atom_id res chain seq x y z
N MET A 1 -2.04 3.75 10.86
CA MET A 1 -2.05 3.16 9.51
C MET A 1 -3.28 3.72 8.82
N ASN A 2 -3.14 4.45 7.71
CA ASN A 2 -4.30 4.97 6.99
C ASN A 2 -4.84 3.84 6.12
N ILE A 3 -6.06 3.40 6.42
CA ILE A 3 -6.71 2.27 5.77
C ILE A 3 -7.71 2.86 4.76
N CYS A 4 -7.69 2.39 3.51
CA CYS A 4 -8.75 2.65 2.50
C CYS A 4 -10.10 2.36 3.18
N GLU A 5 -11.12 3.22 3.02
CA GLU A 5 -12.40 3.18 3.78
C GLU A 5 -12.79 1.75 4.18
N GLU A 6 -12.98 1.50 5.48
CA GLU A 6 -13.00 0.23 6.25
C GLU A 6 -13.72 -1.01 5.64
N ARG A 7 -14.34 -0.88 4.47
CA ARG A 7 -15.06 -1.94 3.74
C ARG A 7 -14.21 -2.72 2.74
N HIS A 8 -13.00 -2.27 2.41
CA HIS A 8 -12.17 -2.96 1.43
C HIS A 8 -11.04 -3.76 2.08
N THR A 9 -11.00 -5.07 1.85
CA THR A 9 -9.85 -5.90 2.23
C THR A 9 -8.60 -5.39 1.53
N PRO A 10 -7.53 -5.01 2.28
CA PRO A 10 -6.31 -4.52 1.67
C PRO A 10 -5.62 -5.64 0.90
N LYS A 11 -5.26 -5.34 -0.36
CA LYS A 11 -4.61 -6.30 -1.27
C LYS A 11 -3.18 -5.90 -1.59
N TYR A 12 -2.82 -4.64 -1.35
CA TYR A 12 -1.54 -4.08 -1.70
C TYR A 12 -1.01 -3.23 -0.55
N LYS A 13 0.31 -3.27 -0.37
CA LYS A 13 1.08 -2.38 0.50
C LYS A 13 1.88 -1.42 -0.38
N VAL A 14 1.66 -0.12 -0.22
CA VAL A 14 2.37 0.94 -0.94
C VAL A 14 3.33 1.63 0.04
N THR A 15 4.60 1.69 -0.32
CA THR A 15 5.64 2.36 0.48
C THR A 15 6.06 3.65 -0.22
N TYR A 16 6.10 4.75 0.53
CA TYR A 16 6.44 6.08 0.01
C TYR A 16 7.85 6.50 0.42
N LYS A 17 8.40 7.47 -0.30
CA LYS A 17 9.64 8.17 0.05
C LYS A 17 9.48 8.79 1.43
N GLY A 18 10.36 8.40 2.36
CA GLY A 18 10.49 9.06 3.64
C GLY A 18 11.04 10.48 3.48
N VAL A 19 10.83 11.31 4.50
CA VAL A 19 11.44 12.64 4.55
C VAL A 19 12.95 12.49 4.78
N LYS A 20 13.77 13.26 4.05
CA LYS A 20 15.23 13.26 4.23
C LYS A 20 15.60 13.41 5.72
N GLY A 21 16.45 12.51 6.22
CA GLY A 21 16.89 12.49 7.62
C GLY A 21 16.03 11.65 8.58
N ARG A 22 14.98 10.98 8.07
CA ARG A 22 14.21 10.00 8.85
C ARG A 22 14.43 8.59 8.29
N ASN A 23 14.59 7.62 9.19
CA ASN A 23 14.68 6.18 8.86
C ASN A 23 13.29 5.52 8.66
N TYR A 24 12.23 6.32 8.50
CA TYR A 24 10.87 5.82 8.38
C TYR A 24 10.29 6.18 7.02
N ASN A 25 9.84 5.15 6.31
CA ASN A 25 9.08 5.27 5.08
C ASN A 25 7.59 5.07 5.42
N PRO A 26 6.71 6.00 5.02
CA PRO A 26 5.27 5.82 5.22
C PRO A 26 4.75 4.64 4.39
N GLU A 27 3.87 3.84 4.99
CA GLU A 27 3.29 2.66 4.37
C GLU A 27 1.75 2.72 4.40
N TRP A 28 1.13 2.36 3.29
CA TRP A 28 -0.32 2.38 3.10
C TRP A 28 -0.83 1.04 2.63
N LEU A 29 -1.99 0.63 3.15
CA LEU A 29 -2.64 -0.61 2.76
C LEU A 29 -3.89 -0.26 1.93
N VAL A 30 -3.92 -0.71 0.68
CA VAL A 30 -4.96 -0.35 -0.29
C VAL A 30 -5.51 -1.58 -1.00
N CYS A 31 -6.76 -1.52 -1.47
CA CYS A 31 -7.36 -2.55 -2.31
C CYS A 31 -7.06 -2.33 -3.80
N SER A 32 -7.40 -3.31 -4.66
CA SER A 32 -7.25 -3.21 -6.12
C SER A 32 -7.99 -2.02 -6.72
N THR A 33 -9.16 -1.69 -6.17
CA THR A 33 -9.99 -0.58 -6.64
C THR A 33 -9.37 0.77 -6.26
N CYS A 34 -8.94 0.92 -5.00
CA CYS A 34 -8.22 2.11 -4.52
C CYS A 34 -6.91 2.31 -5.33
N LEU A 35 -6.20 1.24 -5.66
CA LEU A 35 -4.97 1.31 -6.48
C LEU A 35 -5.26 1.70 -7.94
N SER A 36 -6.27 1.09 -8.57
CA SER A 36 -6.61 1.30 -9.99
C SER A 36 -7.32 2.63 -10.25
N GLY A 37 -8.19 3.05 -9.33
CA GLY A 37 -8.99 4.27 -9.44
C GLY A 37 -8.19 5.57 -9.38
N LYS A 38 -6.86 5.50 -9.15
CA LYS A 38 -5.94 6.64 -8.97
C LYS A 38 -6.39 7.68 -7.93
N THR A 39 -7.42 7.40 -7.15
CA THR A 39 -8.00 8.30 -6.14
C THR A 39 -7.20 8.34 -4.84
N CYS A 40 -6.08 7.62 -4.76
CA CYS A 40 -5.55 7.16 -3.49
C CYS A 40 -4.10 7.60 -3.26
N PHE A 41 -3.99 8.74 -2.57
CA PHE A 41 -2.99 9.05 -1.53
C PHE A 41 -1.57 9.41 -1.99
N GLY A 42 -1.35 10.72 -2.20
CA GLY A 42 -0.04 11.29 -2.48
C GLY A 42 0.43 11.11 -3.93
N ASP A 43 1.50 11.81 -4.28
CA ASP A 43 2.06 11.78 -5.63
C ASP A 43 2.69 10.43 -5.96
N LYS A 44 2.45 9.93 -7.19
CA LYS A 44 3.05 8.68 -7.67
C LYS A 44 4.57 8.72 -7.68
N GLU A 45 5.15 9.91 -7.86
CA GLU A 45 6.60 10.13 -7.82
C GLU A 45 7.20 9.88 -6.43
N GLN A 46 6.36 9.88 -5.39
CA GLN A 46 6.74 9.55 -4.03
C GLN A 46 6.65 8.05 -3.74
N ILE A 47 6.09 7.23 -4.63
CA ILE A 47 6.00 5.79 -4.43
C ILE A 47 7.38 5.17 -4.65
N LEU A 48 7.84 4.40 -3.67
CA LEU A 48 9.06 3.59 -3.75
C LEU A 48 8.74 2.17 -4.20
N SER A 49 7.70 1.56 -3.63
CA SER A 49 7.33 0.18 -3.96
C SER A 49 5.85 -0.08 -3.72
N ILE A 50 5.33 -1.08 -4.45
CA ILE A 50 3.99 -1.61 -4.28
C ILE A 50 4.12 -3.14 -4.20
N ILE A 51 3.63 -3.73 -3.12
CA ILE A 51 3.71 -5.16 -2.84
C ILE A 51 2.29 -5.73 -2.78
N SER A 52 2.03 -6.83 -3.48
CA SER A 52 0.78 -7.59 -3.34
C SER A 52 0.80 -8.38 -2.04
N LEU A 53 -0.25 -8.25 -1.22
CA LEU A 53 -0.42 -8.98 0.03
C LEU A 53 -1.16 -10.31 -0.17
N MET A 54 -1.65 -10.58 -1.38
CA MET A 54 -2.42 -11.80 -1.70
C MET A 54 -1.54 -13.01 -2.03
N GLU A 55 -0.21 -12.93 -1.89
CA GLU A 55 0.72 -14.02 -2.19
C GLU A 55 1.19 -14.80 -0.96
N ASN A 56 0.32 -15.03 0.04
CA ASN A 56 0.64 -15.88 1.20
C ASN A 56 -0.50 -16.84 1.60
N GLU A 57 -1.23 -17.40 0.62
CA GLU A 57 -2.13 -18.54 0.86
C GLU A 57 -1.69 -19.79 0.09
N VAL A 58 -0.45 -20.25 0.32
CA VAL A 58 -0.03 -21.63 0.03
C VAL A 58 1.15 -21.91 0.99
N ILE A 59 1.21 -22.90 1.87
CA ILE A 59 0.70 -24.28 1.86
C ILE A 59 0.44 -24.69 3.33
N SER A 60 -0.76 -25.17 3.65
CA SER A 60 -0.95 -26.11 4.76
C SER A 60 -1.71 -27.31 4.20
N ARG A 61 -0.96 -28.35 3.86
CA ARG A 61 -1.43 -29.72 3.67
C ARG A 61 -0.41 -30.65 4.28
#